data_AF-A0A7J5V699-F1
#
_entry.id   AF-A0A7J5V699-F1
#
_cell.length_a   1.000
_cell.length_b   1.000
_cell.length_c   1.000
_cell.angle_alpha   90.00
_cell.angle_beta   90.00
_cell.angle_gamma   90.00
#
_symmetry.space_group_name_H-M   'P 1'
#
loop_
_entity.id
_entity.type
_entity.pdbx_description
1 polymer ?
#
loop_
_entity_poly.entity_id
_entity_poly.type
_entity_poly.pdbx_seq_one_letter_code
_entity_poly.pdbx_strand_id
1 'polypeptide(L)'
;MDKLYGVKSNWEFVIWYLISAIISPTKDHRFSRQKLLRKNYDDVYDILILQGHKKRPQHTEETIQKTLQNMRDKNWIIFLGSGEYKLTSEGVNEFLKHKENIEKVQSLDPAQRQLLRKLARE
;
A
#
# COMPACT_ATOMS: atom_id res chain seq x y z
N MET A 1 -17.09 4.11 10.83
CA MET A 1 -16.48 4.75 9.64
C MET A 1 -16.26 3.65 8.63
N ASP A 2 -17.09 3.61 7.59
CA ASP A 2 -16.81 2.75 6.44
C ASP A 2 -15.51 3.20 5.80
N LYS A 3 -14.69 2.22 5.42
CA LYS A 3 -13.41 2.49 4.79
C LYS A 3 -13.67 3.03 3.39
N LEU A 4 -13.10 4.19 3.09
CA LEU A 4 -13.29 4.91 1.81
C LEU A 4 -13.02 4.07 0.56
N TYR A 5 -12.24 2.98 0.67
CA TYR A 5 -11.75 2.24 -0.49
C TYR A 5 -11.93 0.70 -0.39
N GLY A 6 -12.85 0.23 0.46
CA GLY A 6 -13.30 -1.18 0.44
C GLY A 6 -12.28 -2.24 0.93
N VAL A 7 -11.08 -1.87 1.38
CA VAL A 7 -10.10 -2.85 1.89
C VAL A 7 -10.29 -3.10 3.38
N LYS A 8 -10.55 -4.35 3.79
CA LYS A 8 -10.70 -4.72 5.23
C LYS A 8 -9.49 -4.34 6.09
N SER A 9 -8.30 -4.10 5.52
CA SER A 9 -7.12 -3.56 6.19
C SER A 9 -6.54 -2.31 5.48
N ASN A 10 -6.30 -1.23 6.23
CA ASN A 10 -5.73 0.01 5.66
C ASN A 10 -4.29 -0.22 5.17
N TRP A 11 -3.56 -1.12 5.85
CA TRP A 11 -2.19 -1.46 5.50
C TRP A 11 -2.09 -2.30 4.23
N GLU A 12 -3.06 -3.15 3.94
CA GLU A 12 -3.08 -3.89 2.67
C GLU A 12 -3.20 -2.94 1.48
N PHE A 13 -4.04 -1.90 1.60
CA PHE A 13 -4.12 -0.84 0.60
C PHE A 13 -2.80 -0.08 0.47
N VAL A 14 -2.14 0.25 1.58
CA VAL A 14 -0.80 0.86 1.56
C VAL A 14 0.19 -0.01 0.81
N ILE A 15 0.22 -1.32 1.07
CA ILE A 15 1.12 -2.23 0.34
C ILE A 15 0.78 -2.24 -1.15
N TRP A 16 -0.51 -2.28 -1.53
CA TRP A 16 -0.89 -2.20 -2.94
C TRP A 16 -0.45 -0.90 -3.60
N TYR A 17 -0.60 0.23 -2.92
CA TYR A 17 -0.10 1.52 -3.40
C TYR A 17 1.43 1.51 -3.58
N LEU A 18 2.18 0.95 -2.64
CA LEU A 18 3.63 0.90 -2.74
C LEU A 18 4.08 -0.05 -3.85
N ILE A 19 3.38 -1.19 -4.02
CA ILE A 19 3.61 -2.14 -5.10
C ILE A 19 3.34 -1.49 -6.46
N SER A 20 2.25 -0.72 -6.62
CA SER A 20 1.90 -0.09 -7.90
C SER A 20 2.99 0.85 -8.41
N ALA A 21 3.72 1.50 -7.50
CA ALA A 21 4.84 2.38 -7.84
C ALA A 21 6.13 1.61 -8.23
N ILE A 22 6.16 0.28 -8.07
CA ILE A 22 7.32 -0.59 -8.31
C ILE A 22 7.08 -1.52 -9.50
N ILE A 23 5.88 -2.10 -9.60
CA ILE A 23 5.55 -3.05 -10.66
C ILE A 23 5.25 -2.30 -11.96
N SER A 24 5.88 -2.75 -13.06
CA SER A 24 5.50 -2.31 -14.40
C SER A 24 4.33 -3.18 -14.89
N PRO A 25 3.32 -2.63 -15.58
CA PRO A 25 2.22 -3.39 -16.17
C PRO A 25 2.65 -4.52 -17.11
N THR A 26 3.89 -4.48 -17.59
CA THR A 26 4.44 -5.36 -18.63
C THR A 26 5.47 -6.38 -18.14
N LYS A 27 5.78 -6.41 -16.83
CA LYS A 27 6.77 -7.34 -16.25
C LYS A 27 6.10 -8.36 -15.35
N ASP A 28 6.85 -9.40 -14.96
CA ASP A 28 6.45 -10.61 -14.22
C ASP A 28 5.86 -10.37 -12.79
N HIS A 29 5.29 -9.20 -12.53
CA HIS A 29 4.68 -8.73 -11.28
C HIS A 29 5.55 -8.95 -10.04
N ARG A 30 6.88 -8.87 -10.23
CA ARG A 30 7.86 -9.03 -9.16
C ARG A 30 8.17 -7.68 -8.49
N PHE A 31 8.35 -7.73 -7.18
CA PHE A 31 8.76 -6.57 -6.39
C PHE A 31 9.66 -7.00 -5.22
N SER A 32 10.51 -6.07 -4.79
CA SER A 32 11.45 -6.29 -3.69
C SER A 32 10.94 -5.64 -2.41
N ARG A 33 11.01 -6.36 -1.29
CA ARG A 33 10.72 -5.79 0.05
C ARG A 33 11.61 -4.58 0.34
N GLN A 34 12.88 -4.63 -0.04
CA GLN A 34 13.79 -3.50 0.19
C GLN A 34 13.34 -2.24 -0.56
N LYS A 35 12.76 -2.39 -1.75
CA LYS A 35 12.20 -1.25 -2.51
C LYS A 35 10.93 -0.70 -1.85
N LEU A 36 10.10 -1.55 -1.25
CA LEU A 36 8.93 -1.10 -0.47
C LEU A 36 9.36 -0.29 0.75
N LEU A 37 10.37 -0.76 1.50
CA LEU A 37 10.84 -0.12 2.73
C LEU A 37 11.69 1.13 2.50
N ARG A 38 12.28 1.30 1.31
CA ARG A 38 13.03 2.52 0.93
C ARG A 38 12.12 3.70 0.54
N LYS A 39 10.82 3.49 0.36
CA LYS A 39 9.89 4.58 0.01
C LYS A 39 9.67 5.50 1.21
N ASN A 40 9.43 6.78 0.92
CA ASN A 40 9.20 7.77 1.97
C ASN A 40 7.95 7.41 2.78
N TYR A 41 8.13 7.16 4.09
CA TYR A 41 7.04 6.83 5.00
C TYR A 41 6.04 7.98 5.19
N ASP A 42 6.38 9.21 4.80
CA ASP A 42 5.44 10.34 4.78
C ASP A 42 4.29 10.09 3.79
N ASP A 43 4.56 9.51 2.62
CA ASP A 43 3.51 9.17 1.65
C ASP A 43 2.60 8.06 2.19
N VAL A 44 3.19 7.10 2.91
CA VAL A 44 2.43 6.03 3.60
C VAL A 44 1.47 6.64 4.63
N TYR A 45 1.92 7.64 5.38
CA TYR A 45 1.09 8.29 6.38
C TYR A 45 -0.09 9.03 5.76
N ASP A 46 0.10 9.74 4.65
CA ASP A 46 -0.98 10.45 3.95
C ASP A 46 -2.10 9.49 3.48
N ILE A 47 -1.70 8.32 2.98
CA ILE A 47 -2.64 7.27 2.56
C ILE A 47 -3.39 6.72 3.76
N LEU A 48 -2.70 6.50 4.89
CA LEU A 48 -3.34 6.02 6.10
C LEU A 48 -4.37 7.02 6.62
N ILE A 49 -4.07 8.33 6.58
CA ILE A 49 -5.02 9.40 6.91
C ILE A 49 -6.26 9.30 6.02
N LEU A 50 -6.08 9.17 4.70
CA LEU A 50 -7.19 9.01 3.75
C LEU A 50 -8.06 7.78 4.05
N GLN A 51 -7.48 6.74 4.64
CA GLN A 51 -8.18 5.54 5.09
C GLN A 51 -8.78 5.68 6.52
N GLY A 52 -8.78 6.89 7.09
CA GLY A 52 -9.33 7.19 8.41
C GLY A 52 -8.39 6.90 9.58
N HIS A 53 -7.09 6.69 9.33
CA HIS A 53 -6.12 6.45 10.39
C HIS A 53 -5.73 7.77 11.07
N LYS A 54 -6.15 7.94 12.33
CA LYS A 54 -6.04 9.22 13.06
C LYS A 54 -4.67 9.51 13.69
N LYS A 55 -3.79 8.51 13.78
CA LYS A 55 -2.48 8.64 14.45
C LYS A 55 -1.35 8.24 13.52
N ARG A 56 -0.17 8.83 13.69
CA ARG A 56 1.04 8.33 13.05
C ARG A 56 1.30 6.90 13.51
N PRO A 57 1.45 5.94 12.60
CA PRO A 57 1.75 4.57 13.00
C PRO A 57 3.14 4.53 13.64
N GLN A 58 3.21 3.81 14.76
CA GLN A 58 4.48 3.38 15.34
C GLN A 58 4.82 2.03 14.72
N HIS A 59 6.10 1.71 14.55
CA HIS A 59 6.55 0.43 13.97
C HIS A 59 6.05 0.16 12.53
N THR A 60 6.12 1.17 11.65
CA THR A 60 5.69 1.06 10.24
C THR A 60 6.35 -0.10 9.50
N GLU A 61 7.65 -0.30 9.68
CA GLU A 61 8.37 -1.39 9.01
C GLU A 61 7.86 -2.78 9.45
N GLU A 62 7.75 -3.03 10.76
CA GLU A 62 7.20 -4.28 11.30
C GLU A 62 5.79 -4.52 10.79
N THR A 63 4.97 -3.47 10.73
CA THR A 63 3.59 -3.54 10.23
C THR A 63 3.56 -3.89 8.74
N ILE A 64 4.44 -3.31 7.93
CA ILE A 64 4.60 -3.66 6.51
C ILE A 64 5.00 -5.13 6.36
N GLN A 65 5.98 -5.60 7.14
CA GLN A 65 6.44 -6.99 7.09
C GLN A 65 5.33 -7.97 7.47
N LYS A 66 4.59 -7.69 8.54
CA LYS A 66 3.42 -8.48 8.96
C LYS A 66 2.31 -8.47 7.91
N THR A 67 2.09 -7.32 7.26
CA THR A 67 1.08 -7.22 6.20
C THR A 67 1.47 -8.04 4.98
N LEU A 68 2.74 -8.03 4.57
CA LEU A 68 3.25 -8.90 3.50
C LEU A 68 3.07 -10.39 3.85
N GLN A 69 3.30 -10.78 5.10
CA GLN A 69 3.02 -12.14 5.57
C GLN A 69 1.53 -12.49 5.42
N ASN A 70 0.61 -11.63 5.88
CA ASN A 70 -0.82 -11.85 5.72
C ASN A 70 -1.25 -11.98 4.25
N MET A 71 -0.67 -11.16 3.36
CA MET A 71 -0.95 -11.22 1.93
C MET A 71 -0.43 -12.53 1.30
N ARG A 72 0.69 -13.06 1.79
CA ARG A 72 1.20 -14.38 1.39
C ARG A 72 0.26 -15.49 1.86
N ASP A 73 -0.19 -15.42 3.11
CA ASP A 73 -1.10 -16.42 3.69
C ASP A 73 -2.47 -16.42 2.98
N LYS A 74 -2.87 -15.27 2.41
CA LYS A 74 -4.04 -15.14 1.50
C LYS A 74 -3.78 -15.57 0.05
N ASN A 75 -2.59 -16.07 -0.25
CA ASN A 75 -2.15 -16.45 -1.59
C ASN A 75 -2.23 -15.31 -2.63
N TRP A 76 -2.05 -14.05 -2.21
CA TRP A 76 -1.98 -12.91 -3.14
C TRP A 76 -0.55 -12.67 -3.63
N ILE A 77 0.44 -13.04 -2.83
CA ILE A 77 1.85 -12.91 -3.18
C ILE A 77 2.62 -14.19 -2.86
N ILE A 78 3.66 -14.48 -3.63
CA ILE A 78 4.58 -15.59 -3.41
C ILE A 78 5.96 -15.01 -3.09
N PHE A 79 6.62 -15.58 -2.08
CA PHE A 79 8.01 -15.25 -1.76
C PHE A 79 8.96 -16.07 -2.64
N LEU A 80 9.84 -15.38 -3.37
CA LEU A 80 10.79 -16.00 -4.31
C LEU A 80 12.19 -16.24 -3.69
N GLY A 81 12.42 -15.79 -2.47
CA GLY A 81 13.74 -15.79 -1.83
C GLY A 81 14.40 -14.41 -1.83
N SER A 82 15.39 -14.20 -0.96
CA SER A 82 16.21 -12.98 -0.88
C SER A 82 15.45 -11.65 -0.75
N GLY A 83 14.24 -11.66 -0.21
CA GLY A 83 13.41 -10.47 -0.07
C GLY A 83 12.59 -10.11 -1.32
N GLU A 84 12.60 -10.95 -2.36
CA GLU A 84 11.81 -10.79 -3.57
C GLU A 84 10.46 -11.50 -3.47
N TYR A 85 9.44 -10.86 -4.04
CA TYR A 85 8.06 -11.33 -4.06
C TYR A 85 7.50 -11.22 -5.47
N LYS A 86 6.45 -12.00 -5.74
CA LYS A 86 5.69 -11.97 -6.99
C LYS A 86 4.20 -12.00 -6.70
N LEU A 87 3.40 -11.25 -7.47
CA LEU A 87 1.94 -11.39 -7.42
C LEU A 87 1.49 -12.71 -8.04
N THR A 88 0.55 -13.39 -7.38
CA THR A 88 -0.20 -14.51 -7.97
C THR A 88 -1.28 -13.98 -8.92
N SER A 89 -1.95 -14.86 -9.65
CA SER A 89 -3.13 -14.48 -10.44
C SER A 89 -4.22 -13.86 -9.56
N GLU A 90 -4.45 -14.42 -8.37
CA GLU A 90 -5.38 -13.89 -7.37
C GLU A 90 -4.94 -12.52 -6.86
N GLY A 91 -3.64 -12.35 -6.60
CA GLY A 91 -3.07 -11.08 -6.18
C GLY A 91 -3.17 -10.00 -7.24
N VAL A 92 -3.00 -10.34 -8.52
CA VAL A 92 -3.23 -9.42 -9.64
C VAL A 92 -4.69 -9.00 -9.68
N ASN A 93 -5.63 -9.94 -9.59
CA ASN A 93 -7.06 -9.62 -9.56
C ASN A 93 -7.41 -8.72 -8.38
N GLU A 94 -6.88 -9.00 -7.19
CA GLU A 94 -7.10 -8.16 -6.01
C GLU A 94 -6.47 -6.77 -6.18
N PHE A 95 -5.24 -6.69 -6.69
CA PHE A 95 -4.57 -5.43 -7.02
C PHE A 95 -5.40 -4.58 -7.98
N LEU A 96 -5.96 -5.18 -9.04
CA LEU A 96 -6.76 -4.48 -10.05
C LEU A 96 -8.04 -3.88 -9.46
N LYS A 97 -8.67 -4.51 -8.45
CA LYS A 97 -9.82 -3.93 -7.75
C LYS A 97 -9.48 -2.62 -7.04
N HIS A 98 -8.23 -2.48 -6.59
CA HIS A 98 -7.76 -1.30 -5.87
C HIS A 98 -7.07 -0.28 -6.77
N LYS A 99 -6.80 -0.64 -8.04
CA LYS A 99 -5.99 0.16 -8.96
C LYS A 99 -6.55 1.56 -9.19
N GLU A 100 -7.85 1.69 -9.48
CA GLU A 100 -8.48 2.99 -9.70
C GLU A 100 -8.36 3.91 -8.47
N ASN A 101 -8.53 3.34 -7.28
CA ASN A 101 -8.40 4.07 -6.02
C ASN A 101 -6.95 4.48 -5.76
N ILE A 102 -5.99 3.62 -6.08
CA ILE A 102 -4.56 3.93 -6.00
C ILE A 102 -4.19 5.05 -6.96
N GLU A 103 -4.68 5.02 -8.20
CA GLU A 103 -4.43 6.06 -9.21
C GLU A 103 -5.00 7.41 -8.78
N LYS A 104 -6.22 7.44 -8.22
CA LYS A 104 -6.82 8.65 -7.62
C LYS A 104 -5.97 9.25 -6.51
N VAL A 105 -5.37 8.41 -5.66
CA VAL A 105 -4.49 8.87 -4.57
C VAL A 105 -3.16 9.38 -5.13
N GLN A 106 -2.62 8.73 -6.16
CA GLN A 106 -1.39 9.16 -6.82
C GLN A 106 -1.55 10.50 -7.56
N SER A 107 -2.74 10.80 -8.08
CA SER A 107 -3.05 12.07 -8.75
C SER A 107 -3.36 13.23 -7.80
N LEU A 108 -3.42 13.01 -6.48
CA LEU A 108 -3.62 14.08 -5.51
C LEU A 108 -2.45 15.07 -5.55
N ASP A 109 -2.77 16.34 -5.75
CA ASP A 109 -1.80 17.42 -5.81
C ASP A 109 -1.15 17.67 -4.42
N PRO A 110 0.05 18.27 -4.37
CA PRO A 110 0.72 18.62 -3.11
C PRO A 110 -0.14 19.43 -2.12
N ALA A 111 -0.97 20.36 -2.60
CA ALA A 111 -1.85 21.17 -1.75
C ALA A 111 -2.96 20.33 -1.10
N GLN A 112 -3.57 19.41 -1.85
CA GLN A 112 -4.52 18.43 -1.32
C GLN A 112 -3.88 17.55 -0.24
N ARG A 113 -2.66 17.05 -0.47
CA ARG A 113 -1.91 16.27 0.54
C ARG A 113 -1.62 17.09 1.80
N GLN A 114 -1.26 18.35 1.64
CA GLN A 114 -1.01 19.26 2.77
C GLN A 114 -2.28 19.54 3.58
N LEU A 115 -3.43 19.70 2.92
CA LEU A 115 -4.73 19.87 3.59
C LEU A 115 -5.11 18.62 4.40
N LEU A 116 -4.94 17.43 3.83
CA LEU A 116 -5.18 16.16 4.53
C LEU A 116 -4.35 16.04 5.80
N ARG A 117 -3.07 16.41 5.73
CA ARG A 117 -2.16 16.40 6.88
C ARG A 117 -2.58 17.38 7.98
N LYS A 118 -3.22 18.50 7.63
CA LYS A 118 -3.74 19.48 8.60
C LYS A 118 -4.98 18.92 9.31
N LEU A 119 -5.96 18.42 8.54
CA LEU A 119 -7.21 17.87 9.07
C LEU A 119 -7.00 16.64 9.99
N ALA A 120 -5.93 15.88 9.78
CA ALA A 120 -5.61 14.72 10.61
C ALA A 120 -4.97 15.06 11.98
N ARG A 121 -4.62 16.33 12.21
CA ARG A 121 -4.01 16.79 13.47
C ARG A 121 -5.03 17.41 14.44
N GLU A 122 -6.26 17.64 13.99
CA GLU A 122 -7.40 18.13 14.76
C GLU A 122 -8.24 16.96 15.30
#